data_AF-A0A0D2QG40-F1
#
_entry.id   AF-A0A0D2QG40-F1
#
_cell.length_a   1.000
_cell.length_b   1.000
_cell.length_c   1.000
_cell.angle_alpha   90.00
_cell.angle_beta   90.00
_cell.angle_gamma   90.00
#
_symmetry.space_group_name_H-M   'P 1'
#
loop_
_entity.id
_entity.type
_entity.pdbx_description
1 polymer ?
#
loop_
_entity_poly.entity_id
_entity_poly.type
_entity_poly.pdbx_seq_one_letter_code
_entity_poly.pdbx_strand_id
1 'polypeptide(L)'
;MDVDSQPTMEETILVGDDLMMGPPSPVIPQEITSHVLEGVELCDGILRNLFLCLQINDIESFCQDELALYRQCAENRAELESFKMEYANARLECNAADKRAKILAFEVIGLEEKVTKF
;
A
#
# COMPACT_ATOMS: atom_id res chain seq x y z
N MET A 1 38.77 -32.64 50.24
CA MET A 1 37.94 -31.51 49.78
C MET A 1 38.02 -31.59 48.28
N ASP A 2 37.00 -32.16 47.64
CA ASP A 2 36.85 -32.12 46.18
C ASP A 2 35.37 -31.86 45.94
N VAL A 3 35.12 -30.66 45.41
CA VAL A 3 33.82 -30.07 45.17
C VAL A 3 33.45 -30.42 43.73
N ASP A 4 32.56 -31.39 43.54
CA ASP A 4 31.90 -31.59 42.25
C ASP A 4 30.84 -30.49 42.08
N SER A 5 31.23 -29.43 41.39
CA SER A 5 30.33 -28.39 40.92
C SER A 5 29.48 -28.92 39.77
N GLN A 6 28.26 -29.38 40.05
CA GLN A 6 27.26 -29.57 39.00
C GLN A 6 26.80 -28.19 38.49
N PRO A 7 26.80 -27.93 37.16
CA PRO A 7 26.17 -26.74 36.62
C PRO A 7 24.65 -26.88 36.77
N THR A 8 24.05 -26.02 37.58
CA THR A 8 22.59 -25.86 37.63
C THR A 8 22.15 -25.16 36.34
N MET A 9 21.53 -25.91 35.43
CA MET A 9 20.83 -25.33 34.29
C MET A 9 19.60 -24.59 34.84
N GLU A 10 19.64 -23.26 34.82
CA GLU A 10 18.47 -22.45 35.09
C GLU A 10 17.50 -22.64 33.92
N GLU A 11 16.42 -23.40 34.15
CA GLU A 11 15.29 -23.44 33.22
C GLU A 11 14.63 -22.06 33.22
N THR A 12 14.97 -21.24 32.23
CA THR A 12 14.19 -20.06 31.91
C THR A 12 12.88 -20.53 31.29
N ILE A 13 11.86 -20.75 32.13
CA ILE A 13 10.51 -21.06 31.70
C ILE A 13 9.95 -19.81 31.02
N LEU A 14 9.91 -19.83 29.69
CA LEU A 14 9.15 -18.88 28.89
C LEU A 14 7.67 -19.02 29.27
N VAL A 15 7.16 -18.06 30.02
CA VAL A 15 5.74 -17.98 30.40
C VAL A 15 4.91 -17.79 29.14
N GLY A 16 3.80 -18.53 29.01
CA GLY A 16 3.03 -18.69 27.77
C GLY A 16 2.53 -17.40 27.08
N ASP A 17 2.63 -16.24 27.73
CA ASP A 17 2.34 -14.94 27.13
C ASP A 17 3.38 -14.54 26.05
N ASP A 18 4.62 -15.02 26.18
CA ASP A 18 5.73 -14.71 25.26
C ASP A 18 5.64 -15.48 23.93
N LEU A 19 4.72 -16.44 23.81
CA LEU A 19 4.48 -17.22 22.60
C LEU A 19 3.36 -16.66 21.72
N MET A 20 2.62 -15.66 22.20
CA MET A 20 1.43 -15.12 21.51
C MET A 20 1.69 -13.77 20.83
N MET A 21 2.86 -13.16 21.03
CA MET A 21 3.30 -12.01 20.25
C MET A 21 4.25 -12.48 19.15
N GLY A 22 3.68 -12.66 17.96
CA GLY A 22 4.48 -12.80 16.74
C GLY A 22 5.40 -11.59 16.54
N PRO A 23 6.42 -11.70 15.67
CA PRO A 23 7.28 -10.57 15.36
C PRO A 23 6.44 -9.35 14.93
N PRO A 24 6.85 -8.13 15.30
CA PRO A 24 6.14 -6.92 14.88
C PRO A 24 6.04 -6.87 13.36
N SER A 25 4.90 -6.38 12.86
CA SER A 25 4.68 -6.22 11.42
C SER A 25 5.83 -5.43 10.78
N PRO A 26 6.32 -5.84 9.60
CA PRO A 26 7.37 -5.12 8.89
C PRO A 26 6.98 -3.66 8.66
N VAL A 27 7.86 -2.72 9.03
CA VAL A 27 7.66 -1.30 8.73
C VAL A 27 7.99 -1.08 7.26
N ILE A 28 6.99 -0.67 6.48
CA ILE A 28 7.16 -0.36 5.06
C ILE A 28 7.65 1.10 4.93
N PRO A 29 8.80 1.36 4.30
CA PRO A 29 9.28 2.72 4.01
C PRO A 29 8.29 3.50 3.12
N GLN A 30 8.14 4.81 3.39
CA GLN A 30 7.16 5.67 2.69
C GLN A 30 7.35 5.70 1.17
N GLU A 31 8.60 5.56 0.71
CA GLU A 31 9.00 5.57 -0.69
C GLU A 31 8.39 4.40 -1.48
N ILE A 32 8.23 3.24 -0.83
CA ILE A 32 7.70 2.03 -1.48
C ILE A 32 6.25 1.74 -1.09
N THR A 33 5.65 2.52 -0.19
CA THR A 33 4.25 2.32 0.25
C THR A 33 3.28 2.25 -0.93
N SER A 34 3.48 3.06 -1.97
CA SER A 34 2.66 3.03 -3.18
C SER A 34 2.83 1.73 -3.99
N HIS A 35 4.03 1.17 -4.03
CA HIS A 35 4.36 -0.07 -4.75
C HIS A 35 3.96 -1.32 -3.97
N VAL A 36 4.03 -1.27 -2.63
CA VAL A 36 3.62 -2.39 -1.77
C VAL A 36 2.10 -2.55 -1.72
N LEU A 37 1.35 -1.45 -1.89
CA LEU A 37 -0.11 -1.47 -1.99
C LEU A 37 -0.60 -1.76 -3.43
N GLU A 38 0.31 -1.92 -4.39
CA GLU A 38 -0.06 -2.23 -5.77
C GLU A 38 -0.56 -3.68 -5.86
N GLY A 39 -1.85 -3.86 -6.15
CA GLY A 39 -2.50 -5.18 -6.17
C GLY A 39 -3.05 -5.65 -4.83
N VAL A 40 -2.98 -4.84 -3.76
CA VAL A 40 -3.64 -5.15 -2.48
C VAL A 40 -5.13 -4.78 -2.56
N GLU A 41 -6.01 -5.75 -2.30
CA GLU A 41 -7.44 -5.49 -2.14
C GLU A 41 -7.70 -4.72 -0.85
N LEU A 42 -7.92 -3.40 -0.96
CA LEU A 42 -8.10 -2.49 0.17
C LEU A 42 -9.28 -2.85 1.09
N CYS A 43 -10.24 -3.64 0.59
CA CYS A 43 -11.44 -4.03 1.32
C CYS A 43 -11.39 -5.44 1.91
N ASP A 44 -10.29 -6.19 1.72
CA ASP A 44 -10.17 -7.59 2.15
C ASP A 44 -10.40 -7.80 3.65
N GLY A 45 -9.83 -6.92 4.49
CA GLY A 45 -10.02 -7.00 5.94
C GLY A 45 -11.48 -6.79 6.34
N ILE A 46 -12.15 -5.84 5.71
CA ILE A 46 -13.56 -5.54 5.97
C ILE A 46 -14.43 -6.71 5.47
N LEU A 47 -14.11 -7.25 4.30
CA LEU A 47 -14.81 -8.40 3.73
C LEU A 47 -14.68 -9.64 4.64
N ARG A 48 -13.49 -9.91 5.18
CA ARG A 48 -13.29 -10.99 6.18
C ARG A 48 -14.13 -10.79 7.42
N ASN A 49 -14.21 -9.55 7.93
CA ASN A 49 -15.03 -9.23 9.10
C ASN A 49 -16.53 -9.43 8.81
N LEU A 50 -17.00 -8.99 7.64
CA LEU A 50 -18.38 -9.22 7.20
C LEU A 50 -18.70 -10.71 7.12
N PHE A 51 -17.82 -11.52 6.51
CA PHE A 51 -18.00 -12.97 6.45
C PHE A 51 -18.03 -13.60 7.84
N LEU A 52 -17.13 -13.18 8.74
CA LEU A 52 -17.14 -13.68 10.12
C LEU A 52 -18.43 -13.30 10.86
N CYS A 53 -18.93 -12.07 10.68
CA CYS A 53 -20.19 -11.65 11.28
C CYS A 53 -21.36 -12.52 10.79
N LEU A 54 -21.45 -12.76 9.48
CA LEU A 54 -22.49 -13.60 8.88
C LEU A 54 -22.37 -15.08 9.27
N GLN A 55 -21.16 -15.55 9.62
CA GLN A 55 -20.95 -16.91 10.14
C GLN A 55 -21.40 -17.05 11.60
N ILE A 56 -21.23 -16.01 12.41
CA ILE A 56 -21.62 -16.01 13.83
C ILE A 56 -23.11 -15.73 14.00
N ASN A 57 -23.67 -14.88 13.14
CA ASN A 57 -25.07 -14.46 13.19
C ASN A 57 -25.80 -14.97 11.94
N ASP A 58 -26.72 -15.92 12.11
CA ASP A 58 -27.53 -16.50 11.02
C ASP A 58 -28.48 -15.50 10.31
N ILE A 59 -28.47 -14.22 10.70
CA ILE A 59 -29.34 -13.17 10.14
C ILE A 59 -28.51 -11.94 9.77
N GLU A 60 -28.55 -11.58 8.48
CA GLU A 60 -27.88 -10.43 7.87
C GLU A 60 -28.20 -9.08 8.57
N SER A 61 -29.33 -8.98 9.27
CA SER A 61 -29.71 -7.78 10.01
C SER A 61 -28.75 -7.41 11.14
N PHE A 62 -27.97 -8.36 11.66
CA PHE A 62 -26.96 -8.07 12.69
C PHE A 62 -25.63 -7.56 12.12
N CYS A 63 -25.37 -7.77 10.84
CA CYS A 63 -24.11 -7.43 10.18
C CYS A 63 -24.21 -6.19 9.29
N GLN A 64 -25.20 -5.33 9.56
CA GLN A 64 -25.45 -4.13 8.75
C GLN A 64 -24.29 -3.14 8.83
N ASP A 65 -23.60 -3.07 9.97
CA ASP A 65 -22.47 -2.18 10.16
C ASP A 65 -21.26 -2.62 9.30
N GLU A 66 -20.90 -3.90 9.35
CA GLU A 66 -19.86 -4.47 8.50
C GLU A 66 -20.21 -4.35 7.01
N LEU A 67 -21.48 -4.56 6.66
CA LEU A 67 -21.95 -4.43 5.28
C LEU A 67 -21.87 -2.98 4.79
N ALA A 68 -22.24 -2.01 5.63
CA ALA A 68 -22.13 -0.59 5.32
C ALA A 68 -20.65 -0.18 5.13
N LEU A 69 -19.76 -0.63 6.02
CA LEU A 69 -18.32 -0.41 5.89
C LEU A 69 -17.76 -1.00 4.60
N TYR A 70 -18.17 -2.22 4.24
CA TYR A 70 -17.73 -2.86 3.00
C TYR A 70 -18.18 -2.07 1.77
N ARG A 71 -19.45 -1.63 1.73
CA ARG A 71 -19.98 -0.82 0.64
C ARG A 71 -19.22 0.49 0.48
N GLN A 72 -19.00 1.21 1.57
CA GLN A 72 -18.22 2.45 1.54
C GLN A 72 -16.78 2.22 1.04
N CYS A 73 -16.15 1.13 1.48
CA CYS A 73 -14.83 0.76 0.98
C CYS A 73 -14.83 0.47 -0.52
N ALA A 74 -15.84 -0.28 -1.01
CA ALA A 74 -15.97 -0.61 -2.42
C ALA A 74 -16.20 0.64 -3.28
N GLU A 75 -17.01 1.59 -2.81
CA GLU A 75 -17.24 2.88 -3.46
C GLU A 75 -15.95 3.72 -3.54
N ASN A 76 -15.25 3.88 -2.40
CA ASN A 76 -13.97 4.60 -2.36
C ASN A 76 -12.92 3.95 -3.26
N ARG A 77 -12.91 2.61 -3.36
CA ARG A 77 -12.00 1.88 -4.26
C ARG A 77 -12.31 2.18 -5.72
N ALA A 78 -13.58 2.18 -6.11
CA ALA A 78 -13.99 2.52 -7.47
C ALA A 78 -13.61 3.96 -7.84
N GLU A 79 -13.79 4.91 -6.92
CA GLU A 79 -13.37 6.30 -7.11
C GLU A 79 -11.84 6.45 -7.21
N LEU A 80 -11.09 5.72 -6.39
CA LEU A 80 -9.62 5.72 -6.49
C LEU A 80 -9.14 5.13 -7.83
N GLU A 81 -9.79 4.08 -8.32
CA GLU A 81 -9.47 3.46 -9.62
C GLU A 81 -9.76 4.42 -10.78
N SER A 82 -10.88 5.14 -10.76
CA SER A 82 -11.17 6.17 -11.78
C SER A 82 -10.13 7.29 -11.74
N PHE A 83 -9.81 7.80 -10.55
CA PHE A 83 -8.79 8.85 -10.39
C PHE A 83 -7.40 8.39 -10.87
N LYS A 84 -7.00 7.15 -10.57
CA LYS A 84 -5.74 6.57 -11.06
C LYS A 84 -5.69 6.54 -12.59
N MET A 85 -6.80 6.20 -13.24
CA MET A 85 -6.90 6.19 -14.70
C MET A 85 -6.76 7.60 -15.28
N GLU A 86 -7.49 8.57 -14.73
CA GLU A 86 -7.40 9.97 -15.15
C GLU A 86 -5.99 10.54 -14.96
N TYR A 87 -5.37 10.28 -13.81
CA TYR A 87 -4.00 10.67 -13.53
C TYR A 87 -3.01 10.05 -14.51
N ALA A 88 -3.16 8.76 -14.83
CA ALA A 88 -2.32 8.08 -15.82
C ALA A 88 -2.43 8.74 -17.20
N ASN A 89 -3.64 9.10 -17.63
CA ASN A 89 -3.88 9.80 -18.89
C ASN A 89 -3.24 11.20 -18.88
N ALA A 90 -3.49 12.00 -17.84
CA ALA A 90 -2.89 13.33 -17.70
C ALA A 90 -1.35 13.26 -17.69
N ARG A 91 -0.77 12.23 -17.06
CA ARG A 91 0.67 12.00 -17.05
C ARG A 91 1.21 11.70 -18.45
N LEU A 92 0.49 10.93 -19.28
CA LEU A 92 0.87 10.65 -20.66
C LEU A 92 0.84 11.92 -21.52
N GLU A 93 -0.19 12.75 -21.37
CA GLU A 93 -0.31 14.03 -22.07
C GLU A 93 0.81 15.01 -21.67
N CYS A 94 1.10 15.11 -20.38
CA CYS A 94 2.20 15.92 -19.86
C CYS A 94 3.55 15.47 -20.43
N ASN A 95 3.81 14.15 -20.47
CA ASN A 95 5.02 13.60 -21.07
C ASN A 95 5.12 13.89 -22.57
N ALA A 96 3.99 13.90 -23.30
CA ALA A 96 3.96 14.26 -24.71
C ALA A 96 4.25 15.76 -24.92
N ALA A 97 3.68 16.62 -24.06
CA ALA A 97 3.92 18.06 -24.07
C ALA A 97 5.39 18.39 -23.77
N ASP A 98 6.00 17.75 -22.78
CA ASP A 98 7.43 17.92 -22.45
C ASP A 98 8.34 17.57 -23.63
N LYS A 99 8.06 16.45 -24.33
CA LYS A 99 8.80 16.09 -25.56
C LYS A 99 8.65 17.14 -26.65
N ARG A 100 7.45 17.67 -26.85
CA ARG A 100 7.21 18.74 -27.83
C ARG A 100 7.92 20.04 -27.46
N ALA A 101 7.91 20.42 -26.18
CA ALA A 101 8.62 21.59 -25.69
C ALA A 101 10.13 21.49 -25.95
N LYS A 102 10.71 20.30 -25.74
CA LYS A 102 12.13 20.04 -26.05
C LYS A 102 12.44 20.19 -27.55
N ILE A 103 11.60 19.66 -28.43
CA ILE A 103 11.77 19.82 -29.89
C ILE A 103 11.71 21.30 -30.28
N LEU A 104 10.68 22.02 -29.82
CA LEU A 104 10.52 23.44 -30.11
C LEU A 104 11.70 24.27 -29.60
N ALA A 105 12.24 23.95 -28.42
CA ALA A 105 13.43 24.61 -27.89
C ALA A 105 14.63 24.45 -28.82
N PHE A 106 14.88 23.25 -29.37
CA PHE A 106 15.94 23.03 -30.34
C PHE A 106 15.70 23.79 -31.66
N GLU A 107 14.46 23.85 -32.14
CA GLU A 107 14.11 24.60 -33.35
C GLU A 107 14.35 26.11 -33.17
N VAL A 108 13.95 26.68 -32.02
CA VAL A 108 14.16 28.09 -31.70
C VAL A 108 15.64 28.43 -31.65
N ILE A 109 16.46 27.63 -30.95
CA ILE A 109 17.92 27.83 -30.90
C ILE A 109 18.51 27.80 -32.32
N GLY A 110 18.10 26.83 -33.15
CA GLY A 110 18.59 26.72 -34.53
C GLY A 110 18.17 27.90 -35.42
N LEU A 111 17.03 28.53 -35.16
CA LEU A 111 16.59 29.75 -35.84
C LEU A 111 17.38 30.98 -35.36
N GLU A 112 17.58 31.11 -34.05
CA GLU A 112 18.39 32.19 -33.44
C GLU A 112 19.82 32.19 -33.98
N GLU A 113 20.46 31.02 -34.09
CA GLU A 113 21.79 30.89 -34.69
C GLU A 113 21.86 31.28 -36.17
N LYS A 114 20.76 31.07 -36.92
CA LYS A 114 20.69 31.49 -38.32
C LYS A 114 20.54 33.00 -38.44
N VAL A 115 19.70 33.60 -37.61
CA VAL A 115 19.46 35.06 -37.59
C VAL A 115 20.72 35.81 -37.15
N THR A 116 21.46 35.31 -36.17
CA THR A 116 22.67 35.96 -35.63
C THR A 116 23.91 35.85 -36.53
N LYS A 117 23.87 35.03 -37.59
CA LYS A 117 24.94 34.92 -38.61
C LYS A 117 24.76 35.86 -39.80
N PHE A 118 23.72 36.69 -39.81
CA PHE A 118 23.54 37.82 -40.73
C PHE A 118 23.91 39.13 -40.05
#